data_AF-X1MVL2-F1
#
_entry.id   AF-X1MVL2-F1
#
_cell.length_a   1.000
_cell.length_b   1.000
_cell.length_c   1.000
_cell.angle_alpha   90.00
_cell.angle_beta   90.00
_cell.angle_gamma   90.00
#
_symmetry.space_group_name_H-M   'P 1'
#
loop_
_entity.id
_entity.type
_entity.pdbx_description
1 polymer ?
#
loop_
_entity_poly.entity_id
_entity_poly.type
_entity_poly.pdbx_seq_one_letter_code
_entity_poly.pdbx_strand_id
1 'polypeptide(L)'
;MADCRVCQTAQEVADVAELIFITTPDDVISEIASEVKWHKGQNVIHCSGAHSIDILEPARRLGANVGSFHPLQTFASVREAMDNLPGSTFVVEAEEPLLSRLKKLASLLNGNWVELKPGDKVLYHVAAVFVSNYLVTLVKLALDLWQGFGVPPKEA
;
A
#
# COMPACT_ATOMS: atom_id res chain seq x y z
N MET A 1 7.67 -10.68 -21.49
CA MET A 1 6.42 -10.94 -20.74
C MET A 1 5.94 -12.36 -21.02
N ALA A 2 6.71 -13.40 -20.67
CA ALA A 2 6.44 -14.77 -21.13
C ALA A 2 5.84 -15.73 -20.09
N ASP A 3 5.76 -15.35 -18.80
CA ASP A 3 5.31 -16.26 -17.73
C ASP A 3 4.13 -15.71 -16.89
N CYS A 4 3.31 -14.82 -17.44
CA CYS A 4 2.12 -14.36 -16.74
C CYS A 4 0.95 -15.33 -16.95
N ARG A 5 0.57 -16.04 -15.88
CA ARG A 5 -0.63 -16.88 -15.86
C ARG A 5 -1.81 -16.11 -15.26
N VAL A 6 -2.87 -15.94 -16.04
CA VAL A 6 -4.15 -15.43 -15.52
C VAL A 6 -4.89 -16.57 -14.82
N CYS A 7 -5.32 -16.32 -13.59
CA CYS A 7 -6.18 -17.20 -12.81
C CYS A 7 -7.57 -16.57 -12.71
N GLN A 8 -8.63 -17.39 -12.66
CA GLN A 8 -10.01 -16.91 -12.66
C GLN A 8 -10.55 -16.63 -11.26
N THR A 9 -9.89 -17.17 -10.22
CA THR A 9 -10.29 -16.99 -8.82
C THR A 9 -9.10 -16.65 -7.94
N ALA A 10 -9.36 -16.01 -6.79
CA ALA A 10 -8.33 -15.75 -5.78
C ALA A 10 -7.74 -17.05 -5.22
N GLN A 11 -8.55 -18.11 -5.12
CA GLN A 11 -8.07 -19.42 -4.68
C GLN A 11 -7.06 -20.02 -5.67
N GLU A 12 -7.32 -19.96 -6.98
CA GLU A 12 -6.38 -20.45 -7.99
C GLU A 12 -5.02 -19.75 -7.91
N VAL A 13 -4.99 -18.45 -7.58
CA VAL A 13 -3.73 -17.72 -7.34
C VAL A 13 -3.04 -18.24 -6.09
N ALA A 14 -3.79 -18.41 -4.99
CA ALA A 14 -3.25 -18.94 -3.74
C ALA A 14 -2.70 -20.36 -3.90
N ASP A 15 -3.31 -21.21 -4.72
CA ASP A 15 -2.85 -22.59 -4.91
C ASP A 15 -1.48 -22.70 -5.63
N VAL A 16 -1.06 -21.65 -6.35
CA VAL A 16 0.15 -21.69 -7.20
C VAL A 16 1.21 -20.65 -6.84
N ALA A 17 0.94 -19.75 -5.90
CA ALA A 17 1.84 -18.67 -5.52
C ALA A 17 2.32 -18.76 -4.06
N GLU A 18 3.56 -18.35 -3.83
CA GLU A 18 4.17 -18.28 -2.48
C GLU A 18 4.14 -16.86 -1.87
N LEU A 19 3.93 -15.85 -2.72
CA LEU A 19 3.90 -14.43 -2.38
C LEU A 19 2.70 -13.81 -3.08
N ILE A 20 1.66 -13.49 -2.32
CA ILE A 20 0.37 -13.01 -2.82
C ILE A 20 0.16 -11.59 -2.35
N PHE A 21 -0.15 -10.69 -3.28
CA PHE A 21 -0.57 -9.32 -2.99
C PHE A 21 -2.07 -9.18 -3.21
N ILE A 22 -2.80 -8.77 -2.17
CA ILE A 22 -4.19 -8.36 -2.24
C ILE A 22 -4.20 -6.87 -2.56
N THR A 23 -4.43 -6.55 -3.83
CA THR A 23 -4.49 -5.17 -4.38
C THR A 23 -5.91 -4.77 -4.75
N THR A 24 -6.91 -5.26 -4.00
CA THR A 24 -8.31 -4.86 -4.10
C THR A 24 -8.53 -3.50 -3.41
N PRO A 25 -9.72 -2.89 -3.55
CA PRO A 25 -10.15 -1.81 -2.67
C PRO A 25 -10.03 -2.19 -1.19
N ASP A 26 -9.72 -1.20 -0.35
CA ASP A 26 -9.38 -1.37 1.06
C ASP A 26 -10.48 -2.08 1.87
N ASP A 27 -11.73 -1.76 1.59
CA ASP A 27 -12.93 -2.31 2.22
C ASP A 27 -13.17 -3.79 1.89
N VAL A 28 -12.55 -4.32 0.83
CA VAL A 28 -12.71 -5.71 0.38
C VAL A 28 -11.55 -6.61 0.85
N ILE A 29 -10.45 -6.05 1.38
CA ILE A 29 -9.25 -6.83 1.74
C ILE A 29 -9.58 -7.94 2.76
N SER A 30 -10.34 -7.62 3.80
CA SER A 30 -10.66 -8.58 4.87
C SER A 30 -11.57 -9.71 4.37
N GLU A 31 -12.47 -9.41 3.44
CA GLU A 31 -13.34 -10.39 2.77
C GLU A 31 -12.50 -11.38 1.98
N ILE A 32 -11.62 -10.91 1.08
CA ILE A 32 -10.72 -11.78 0.31
C ILE A 32 -9.83 -12.62 1.22
N ALA A 33 -9.27 -12.01 2.27
CA ALA A 33 -8.45 -12.73 3.24
C ALA A 33 -9.22 -13.85 3.95
N SER A 34 -10.54 -13.72 4.11
CA SER A 34 -11.39 -14.71 4.76
C SER A 34 -11.89 -15.81 3.82
N GLU A 35 -12.11 -15.49 2.54
CA GLU A 35 -12.64 -16.44 1.55
C GLU A 35 -11.59 -17.41 1.02
N VAL A 36 -10.34 -16.97 0.91
CA VAL A 36 -9.24 -17.78 0.38
C VAL A 36 -8.75 -18.77 1.44
N LYS A 37 -8.58 -20.02 1.03
CA LYS A 37 -7.97 -21.07 1.84
C LYS A 37 -6.45 -20.95 1.73
N TRP A 38 -5.87 -20.28 2.69
CA TRP A 38 -4.42 -20.11 2.80
C TRP A 38 -3.73 -21.36 3.33
N HIS A 39 -2.45 -21.48 3.02
CA HIS A 39 -1.58 -22.56 3.49
C HIS A 39 -0.45 -22.02 4.38
N LYS A 40 0.01 -22.87 5.29
CA LYS A 40 1.09 -22.55 6.20
C LYS A 40 2.36 -22.14 5.43
N GLY A 41 2.94 -21.00 5.80
CA GLY A 41 4.17 -20.48 5.20
C GLY A 41 3.97 -19.68 3.90
N GLN A 42 2.74 -19.57 3.38
CA GLN A 42 2.45 -18.58 2.33
C GLN A 42 2.61 -17.17 2.86
N ASN A 43 3.03 -16.25 2.00
CA ASN A 43 3.14 -14.84 2.34
C ASN A 43 1.98 -14.08 1.71
N VAL A 44 1.14 -13.47 2.54
CA VAL A 44 -0.06 -12.72 2.13
C VAL A 44 0.13 -11.26 2.50
N ILE A 45 0.04 -10.37 1.53
CA ILE A 45 0.38 -8.96 1.68
C ILE A 45 -0.76 -8.12 1.16
N HIS A 46 -1.10 -7.03 1.85
CA HIS A 46 -1.98 -6.00 1.30
C HIS A 46 -1.20 -4.71 1.00
N CYS A 47 -1.80 -3.85 0.18
CA CYS A 47 -1.19 -2.56 -0.19
C CYS A 47 -1.87 -1.35 0.45
N SER A 48 -2.90 -1.51 1.28
CA SER A 48 -3.54 -0.38 1.99
C SER A 48 -2.55 0.47 2.79
N GLY A 49 -2.66 1.79 2.62
CA GLY A 49 -1.98 2.79 3.44
C GLY A 49 -2.68 3.10 4.76
N ALA A 50 -3.91 2.60 4.96
CA ALA A 50 -4.75 2.88 6.12
C ALA A 50 -4.85 1.68 7.08
N HIS A 51 -4.98 0.46 6.56
CA HIS A 51 -5.13 -0.75 7.37
C HIS A 51 -3.79 -1.29 7.87
N SER A 52 -3.77 -1.83 9.10
CA SER A 52 -2.64 -2.62 9.60
C SER A 52 -2.73 -4.07 9.10
N ILE A 53 -1.66 -4.84 9.29
CA ILE A 53 -1.62 -6.27 8.92
C ILE A 53 -2.67 -7.13 9.65
N ASP A 54 -3.31 -6.63 10.72
CA ASP A 54 -4.36 -7.36 11.43
C ASP A 54 -5.61 -7.60 10.57
N ILE A 55 -5.81 -6.82 9.50
CA ILE A 55 -6.88 -7.09 8.53
C ILE A 55 -6.72 -8.46 7.85
N LEU A 56 -5.50 -9.01 7.86
CA LEU A 56 -5.15 -10.33 7.33
C LEU A 56 -5.16 -11.44 8.40
N GLU A 57 -5.73 -11.17 9.58
CA GLU A 57 -5.89 -12.17 10.65
C GLU A 57 -6.49 -13.52 10.18
N PRO A 58 -7.50 -13.56 9.27
CA PRO A 58 -8.00 -14.82 8.73
C PRO A 58 -6.91 -15.68 8.07
N ALA A 59 -5.98 -15.07 7.33
CA ALA A 59 -4.84 -15.75 6.74
C ALA A 59 -3.80 -16.17 7.78
N ARG A 60 -3.50 -15.29 8.75
CA ARG A 60 -2.58 -15.58 9.86
C ARG A 60 -3.01 -16.81 10.66
N ARG A 61 -4.31 -16.96 10.93
CA ARG A 61 -4.87 -18.14 11.64
C ARG A 61 -4.66 -19.46 10.91
N LEU A 62 -4.55 -19.44 9.58
CA LEU A 62 -4.22 -20.62 8.77
C LEU A 62 -2.71 -20.85 8.64
N GLY A 63 -1.90 -20.04 9.31
CA GLY A 63 -0.43 -20.17 9.36
C GLY A 63 0.29 -19.44 8.22
N ALA A 64 -0.39 -18.54 7.50
CA ALA A 64 0.28 -17.66 6.56
C ALA A 64 1.08 -16.56 7.30
N ASN A 65 2.19 -16.14 6.70
CA ASN A 65 2.89 -14.93 7.09
C ASN A 65 2.15 -13.74 6.47
N VAL A 66 1.90 -12.70 7.27
CA VAL A 66 1.14 -11.53 6.82
C VAL A 66 2.03 -10.30 6.74
N GLY A 67 1.73 -9.42 5.78
CA GLY A 67 2.47 -8.18 5.59
C GLY A 67 1.65 -7.04 4.98
N SER A 68 2.19 -5.83 5.05
CA SER A 68 1.74 -4.69 4.27
C SER A 68 2.90 -4.09 3.48
N PHE A 69 2.61 -3.62 2.28
CA PHE A 69 3.58 -3.05 1.36
C PHE A 69 2.95 -1.88 0.61
N HIS A 70 3.00 -0.70 1.22
CA HIS A 70 2.32 0.50 0.72
C HIS A 70 3.32 1.51 0.17
N PRO A 71 3.33 1.80 -1.14
CA PRO A 71 4.08 2.94 -1.66
C PRO A 71 3.43 4.26 -1.23
N LEU A 72 4.21 5.18 -0.65
CA LEU A 72 3.78 6.55 -0.36
C LEU A 72 3.76 7.37 -1.66
N GLN A 73 2.93 6.97 -2.61
CA GLN A 73 2.81 7.56 -3.94
C GLN A 73 1.38 7.39 -4.46
N THR A 74 0.90 8.37 -5.22
CA THR A 74 -0.40 8.24 -5.90
C THR A 74 -0.19 7.67 -7.30
N PHE A 75 -0.98 6.65 -7.65
CA PHE A 75 -0.97 6.04 -8.98
C PHE A 75 -2.25 6.42 -9.74
N ALA A 76 -2.28 7.59 -10.38
CA ALA A 76 -3.46 8.02 -11.13
C ALA A 76 -3.58 7.34 -12.51
N SER A 77 -2.47 6.80 -13.04
CA SER A 77 -2.44 5.95 -14.22
C SER A 77 -1.28 4.95 -14.17
N VAL A 78 -1.33 3.89 -14.98
CA VAL A 78 -0.23 2.92 -15.08
C VAL A 78 1.07 3.59 -15.51
N ARG A 79 1.00 4.56 -16.44
CA ARG A 79 2.18 5.28 -16.93
C ARG A 79 2.81 6.11 -15.83
N GLU A 80 2.01 6.94 -15.15
CA GLU A 80 2.50 7.72 -14.01
C GLU A 80 3.02 6.82 -12.90
N ALA A 81 2.40 5.66 -12.68
CA ALA A 81 2.90 4.69 -11.73
C ALA A 81 4.30 4.20 -12.11
N MET A 82 4.53 3.84 -13.36
CA MET A 82 5.86 3.42 -13.83
C MET A 82 6.91 4.52 -13.71
N ASP A 83 6.53 5.77 -13.98
CA ASP A 83 7.45 6.91 -13.92
C ASP A 83 7.76 7.33 -12.46
N ASN A 84 6.78 7.19 -11.55
CA ASN A 84 6.88 7.66 -10.17
C ASN A 84 7.30 6.58 -9.16
N LEU A 85 7.23 5.29 -9.52
CA LEU A 85 7.62 4.19 -8.62
C LEU A 85 9.11 4.27 -8.21
N PRO A 86 10.06 4.51 -9.14
CA PRO A 86 11.46 4.73 -8.76
C PRO A 86 11.60 5.94 -7.85
N GLY A 87 12.33 5.80 -6.75
CA GLY A 87 12.53 6.83 -5.73
C GLY A 87 11.39 6.95 -4.70
N SER A 88 10.25 6.29 -4.91
CA SER A 88 9.16 6.26 -3.93
C SER A 88 9.57 5.55 -2.64
N THR A 89 9.02 5.99 -1.51
CA THR A 89 9.21 5.33 -0.22
C THR A 89 8.09 4.34 0.02
N PHE A 90 8.45 3.07 0.22
CA PHE A 90 7.53 2.00 0.58
C PHE A 90 7.47 1.85 2.09
N VAL A 91 6.27 1.83 2.62
CA VAL A 91 6.02 1.56 4.02
C VAL A 91 5.68 0.10 4.19
N VAL A 92 6.51 -0.59 4.96
CA VAL A 92 6.49 -2.04 5.10
C VAL A 92 6.22 -2.44 6.54
N GLU A 93 5.36 -3.43 6.73
CA GLU A 93 5.02 -3.98 8.04
C GLU A 93 4.91 -5.49 7.86
N ALA A 94 5.74 -6.27 8.54
CA ALA A 94 5.70 -7.73 8.54
C ALA A 94 6.65 -8.26 9.62
N GLU A 95 6.53 -9.54 9.96
CA GLU A 95 7.54 -10.26 10.74
C GLU A 95 8.61 -10.88 9.82
N GLU A 96 9.77 -11.21 10.38
CA GLU A 96 10.80 -11.97 9.64
C GLU A 96 10.34 -13.41 9.39
N PRO A 97 10.67 -14.02 8.23
CA PRO A 97 11.57 -13.52 7.18
C PRO A 97 10.88 -12.66 6.10
N LEU A 98 9.56 -12.45 6.19
CA LEU A 98 8.80 -11.72 5.18
C LEU A 98 9.22 -10.25 5.11
N LEU A 99 9.49 -9.62 6.27
CA LEU A 99 9.96 -8.24 6.34
C LEU A 99 11.21 -8.00 5.49
N SER A 100 12.25 -8.82 5.63
CA SER A 100 13.46 -8.73 4.81
C SER A 100 13.17 -8.92 3.32
N ARG A 101 12.24 -9.83 2.97
CA ARG A 101 11.82 -10.05 1.57
C ARG A 101 11.12 -8.81 1.00
N LEU A 102 10.24 -8.16 1.75
CA LEU A 102 9.54 -6.94 1.32
C LEU A 102 10.48 -5.75 1.19
N LYS A 103 11.42 -5.55 2.13
CA LYS A 103 12.46 -4.51 2.00
C LYS A 103 13.29 -4.68 0.73
N LYS A 104 13.71 -5.92 0.43
CA LYS A 104 14.42 -6.24 -0.81
C LYS A 104 13.56 -5.95 -2.05
N LEU A 105 12.25 -6.26 -2.01
CA LEU A 105 11.33 -5.97 -3.10
C LEU A 105 11.23 -4.46 -3.37
N ALA A 106 11.10 -3.63 -2.33
CA ALA A 106 11.11 -2.17 -2.48
C ALA A 106 12.39 -1.68 -3.17
N SER A 107 13.55 -2.18 -2.75
CA SER A 107 14.84 -1.82 -3.38
C SER A 107 14.95 -2.27 -4.83
N LEU A 108 14.39 -3.44 -5.19
CA LEU A 108 14.34 -3.92 -6.58
C LEU A 108 13.45 -3.05 -7.48
N LEU A 109 12.46 -2.36 -6.89
CA LEU A 109 11.62 -1.37 -7.56
C LEU A 109 12.27 0.03 -7.59
N ASN A 110 13.56 0.13 -7.26
CA ASN A 110 14.30 1.38 -7.11
C ASN A 110 13.68 2.34 -6.07
N GLY A 111 12.93 1.83 -5.11
CA GLY A 111 12.36 2.58 -4.01
C GLY A 111 13.22 2.58 -2.74
N ASN A 112 12.87 3.50 -1.84
CA ASN A 112 13.29 3.47 -0.44
C ASN A 112 12.27 2.68 0.38
N TRP A 113 12.60 2.32 1.62
CA TRP A 113 11.63 1.71 2.53
C TRP A 113 11.70 2.27 3.94
N VAL A 114 10.55 2.24 4.61
CA VAL A 114 10.39 2.53 6.04
C VAL A 114 9.63 1.37 6.65
N GLU A 115 10.19 0.78 7.70
CA GLU A 115 9.51 -0.25 8.49
C GLU A 115 8.59 0.41 9.53
N LEU A 116 7.35 -0.07 9.62
CA LEU A 116 6.47 0.23 10.74
C LEU A 116 6.51 -0.88 11.76
N LYS A 117 6.58 -0.50 13.04
CA LYS A 117 6.38 -1.45 14.13
C LYS A 117 4.88 -1.62 14.39
N PRO A 118 4.48 -2.72 15.04
CA PRO A 118 3.10 -2.91 15.46
C PRO A 118 2.59 -1.69 16.24
N GLY A 119 1.46 -1.12 15.81
CA GLY A 119 0.84 0.06 16.40
C GLY A 119 1.22 1.41 15.77
N ASP A 120 2.29 1.49 14.96
CA ASP A 120 2.73 2.76 14.35
C ASP A 120 1.85 3.20 13.17
N LYS A 121 1.03 2.29 12.62
CA LYS A 121 0.26 2.51 11.38
C LYS A 121 -0.71 3.69 11.48
N VAL A 122 -1.36 3.88 12.62
CA VAL A 122 -2.29 4.99 12.84
C VAL A 122 -1.55 6.33 12.77
N LEU A 123 -0.42 6.45 13.47
CA LEU A 123 0.38 7.67 13.48
C LEU A 123 0.96 7.97 12.09
N TYR A 124 1.44 6.92 11.41
CA TYR A 124 1.91 7.02 10.03
C TYR A 124 0.81 7.51 9.08
N HIS A 125 -0.39 6.92 9.13
CA HIS A 125 -1.52 7.32 8.28
C HIS A 125 -1.91 8.77 8.52
N VAL A 126 -1.99 9.20 9.80
CA VAL A 126 -2.24 10.60 10.15
C VAL A 126 -1.17 11.51 9.55
N ALA A 127 0.13 11.17 9.70
CA ALA A 127 1.20 11.98 9.11
C ALA A 127 1.07 12.10 7.58
N ALA A 128 0.73 11.01 6.89
CA ALA A 128 0.51 11.01 5.44
C ALA A 128 -0.68 11.89 5.03
N VAL A 129 -1.81 11.82 5.76
CA VAL A 129 -2.98 12.69 5.56
C VAL A 129 -2.62 14.17 5.74
N PHE A 130 -1.79 14.49 6.73
CA PHE A 130 -1.36 15.87 6.98
C PHE A 130 -0.51 16.42 5.83
N VAL A 131 0.45 15.65 5.33
CA VAL A 131 1.37 16.06 4.25
C VAL A 131 0.70 16.06 2.88
N SER A 132 -0.43 15.36 2.71
CA SER A 132 -1.17 15.30 1.45
C SER A 132 -2.46 16.14 1.49
N ASN A 133 -3.54 15.59 2.07
CA ASN A 133 -4.88 16.19 2.02
C ASN A 133 -4.94 17.55 2.72
N TYR A 134 -4.31 17.67 3.89
CA TYR A 134 -4.35 18.92 4.65
C TYR A 134 -3.44 19.98 4.05
N LEU A 135 -2.28 19.61 3.51
CA LEU A 135 -1.42 20.54 2.79
C LEU A 135 -2.17 21.18 1.60
N VAL A 136 -2.86 20.37 0.80
CA VAL A 136 -3.70 20.86 -0.30
C VAL A 136 -4.81 21.78 0.21
N THR A 137 -5.44 21.43 1.33
CA THR A 137 -6.48 22.27 1.95
C THR A 137 -5.92 23.63 2.40
N LEU A 138 -4.74 23.65 3.03
CA LEU A 138 -4.08 24.88 3.45
C LEU A 138 -3.71 25.78 2.26
N VAL A 139 -3.16 25.18 1.20
CA VAL A 139 -2.86 25.91 -0.05
C VAL A 139 -4.14 26.48 -0.65
N LYS A 140 -5.23 25.71 -0.69
CA LYS A 140 -6.51 26.18 -1.22
C LYS A 140 -7.06 27.36 -0.42
N LEU A 141 -7.02 27.30 0.92
CA LEU A 141 -7.45 28.41 1.77
C LEU A 141 -6.61 29.67 1.55
N ALA A 142 -5.29 29.54 1.37
CA ALA A 142 -4.43 30.67 1.05
C ALA A 142 -4.80 31.30 -0.31
N LEU A 143 -5.03 30.48 -1.34
CA LEU A 143 -5.47 30.94 -2.67
C LEU A 143 -6.83 31.65 -2.60
N ASP A 144 -7.76 31.18 -1.78
CA ASP A 144 -9.08 31.79 -1.62
C ASP A 144 -9.01 33.17 -0.93
N LEU A 145 -8.10 33.35 0.03
CA LEU A 145 -7.84 34.66 0.63
C LEU A 145 -7.23 35.64 -0.39
N TRP A 146 -6.35 35.16 -1.27
CA TRP A 146 -5.73 35.98 -2.33
C TRP A 146 -6.73 36.47 -3.38
N GLN A 147 -7.79 35.70 -3.67
CA GLN A 147 -8.88 36.17 -4.52
C GLN A 147 -9.56 37.42 -3.96
N GLY A 148 -9.63 37.57 -2.64
CA GLY A 148 -10.15 38.77 -1.99
C GLY A 148 -9.34 40.03 -2.31
N PHE A 149 -8.08 39.89 -2.73
CA PHE A 149 -7.22 40.99 -3.19
C PHE A 149 -7.25 41.18 -4.71
N GLY A 150 -8.12 40.47 -5.43
CA GLY A 150 -8.23 40.54 -6.88
C GLY A 150 -7.12 39.80 -7.64
N VAL A 151 -6.28 39.02 -6.95
CA VAL A 151 -5.25 38.19 -7.59
C VAL A 151 -5.87 36.84 -7.97
N PRO A 152 -5.83 36.44 -9.25
CA PRO A 152 -6.39 35.15 -9.67
C PRO A 152 -5.52 33.98 -9.18
N PRO A 153 -6.10 32.78 -8.95
CA PRO A 153 -5.40 31.63 -8.34
C PRO A 153 -4.17 31.09 -9.08
N LYS A 154 -3.98 31.46 -10.35
CA LYS A 154 -2.80 31.05 -11.12
C LYS A 154 -1.58 31.96 -10.89
N GLU A 155 -1.81 33.14 -10.33
CA GLU A 155 -0.80 34.18 -10.10
C GLU A 155 -0.44 34.34 -8.62
N ALA A 156 -1.17 33.65 -7.73
CA ALA A 156 -0.95 33.54 -6.30
C ALA A 156 -0.14 32.27 -5.97
#